data_AF-A0ABC9FZZ5-F1
#
_entry.id   AF-A0ABC9FZZ5-F1
#
_cell.length_a   1.000
_cell.length_b   1.000
_cell.length_c   1.000
_cell.angle_alpha   90.00
_cell.angle_beta   90.00
_cell.angle_gamma   90.00
#
_symmetry.space_group_name_H-M   'P 1'
#
loop_
_entity.id
_entity.type
_entity.pdbx_description
1 polymer ?
#
loop_
_entity_poly.entity_id
_entity_poly.type
_entity_poly.pdbx_seq_one_letter_code
_entity_poly.pdbx_strand_id
1 'polypeptide(L)'
;MEQKMVEPCAKKPHLTGALARLTEDTVTDILLRLPAKSVLRCGAVCRALHGITTDPGFHAAHARLQPAGVVLYTYLYLAPPPSVTIQLWEDHTIDTALDVVPVSSSESGRRRLVRYPKMPDWLLLASSDSVLLFKKTQEFFVLFNPTTRQWAELPRLPHHQEERFNRSDREFAFYLDVPSGEFRLLCRRNFTGSATKWCILSTGSAAEPRDVDMRAAEAAGITELVPCLRTSKGPHVPLHGRLHWPPHQQAAVTGQTEMVVFDMSSEMFHLMAGPPTTTGMLTKLFDMDGLLVTADFGKVKHVDLWFLEDYDTKRWELRHRVASPWGSGDGIPVDPSQLLSVAAAGDREGNIMLGNTKGLVVYNVRTKTVKAVDSVATSDNDDDDVLLSRHVFKESLVQHPGFVAAAQSSIDLSLVHF
;
A
#
# COMPACT_ATOMS: atom_id res chain seq x y z
N MET A 1 37.01 -50.09 13.57
CA MET A 1 37.09 -49.05 14.61
C MET A 1 37.08 -47.71 13.89
N GLU A 2 35.89 -47.29 13.43
CA GLU A 2 35.72 -46.02 12.72
C GLU A 2 35.33 -44.94 13.74
N GLN A 3 36.16 -43.90 13.82
CA GLN A 3 35.93 -42.75 14.68
C GLN A 3 34.76 -41.93 14.12
N LYS A 4 33.68 -41.88 14.90
CA LYS A 4 32.56 -40.97 14.67
C LYS A 4 33.04 -39.55 14.96
N MET A 5 33.21 -38.75 13.91
CA MET A 5 33.52 -37.32 14.02
C MET A 5 32.28 -36.62 14.61
N VAL A 6 32.37 -36.23 15.88
CA VAL A 6 31.35 -35.44 16.55
C VAL A 6 31.51 -33.99 16.09
N GLU A 7 30.57 -33.50 15.28
CA GLU A 7 30.47 -32.07 14.98
C GLU A 7 30.28 -31.29 16.30
N PRO A 8 31.03 -30.19 16.51
CA PRO A 8 30.84 -29.38 17.70
C PRO A 8 29.48 -28.67 17.61
N CYS A 9 28.57 -29.00 18.53
CA CYS A 9 27.33 -28.27 18.75
C CYS A 9 27.69 -26.80 19.04
N ALA A 10 27.47 -25.91 18.06
CA ALA A 10 27.70 -24.49 18.23
C ALA A 10 26.80 -23.98 19.37
N LYS A 11 27.43 -23.57 20.49
CA LYS A 11 26.71 -22.98 21.63
C LYS A 11 25.92 -21.77 21.14
N LYS A 12 24.58 -21.80 21.32
CA LYS A 12 23.74 -20.63 21.02
C LYS A 12 24.29 -19.42 21.76
N PRO A 13 24.47 -18.26 21.09
CA PRO A 13 24.95 -17.05 21.74
C PRO A 13 23.94 -16.60 22.81
N HIS A 14 24.43 -16.31 24.02
CA HIS A 14 23.59 -15.86 25.14
C HIS A 14 23.59 -14.33 25.27
N LEU A 15 22.49 -13.78 25.80
CA LEU A 15 22.38 -12.35 26.16
C LEU A 15 23.36 -12.02 27.30
N THR A 16 24.02 -10.85 27.23
CA THR A 16 25.02 -10.41 28.21
C THR A 16 24.70 -9.01 28.75
N GLY A 17 25.25 -8.65 29.92
CA GLY A 17 25.08 -7.31 30.50
C GLY A 17 23.69 -7.06 31.07
N ALA A 18 23.15 -5.84 30.93
CA ALA A 18 21.82 -5.47 31.45
C ALA A 18 20.69 -6.36 30.88
N LEU A 19 20.86 -6.86 29.65
CA LEU A 19 19.90 -7.77 28.99
C LEU A 19 19.93 -9.21 29.54
N ALA A 20 20.98 -9.61 30.26
CA ALA A 20 21.02 -10.93 30.92
C ALA A 20 19.98 -11.04 32.06
N ARG A 21 19.40 -9.91 32.50
CA ARG A 21 18.32 -9.86 33.49
C ARG A 21 16.94 -10.08 32.87
N LEU A 22 16.83 -10.03 31.54
CA LEU A 22 15.58 -10.27 30.81
C LEU A 22 15.62 -11.66 30.16
N THR A 23 14.45 -12.29 30.04
CA THR A 23 14.32 -13.52 29.27
C THR A 23 14.41 -13.22 27.77
N GLU A 24 14.82 -14.19 26.97
CA GLU A 24 14.86 -14.06 25.50
C GLU A 24 13.48 -13.69 24.93
N ASP A 25 12.40 -14.22 25.51
CA ASP A 25 11.02 -13.91 25.14
C ASP A 25 10.67 -12.44 25.40
N THR A 26 11.04 -11.91 26.58
CA THR A 26 10.80 -10.49 26.89
C THR A 26 11.59 -9.57 25.97
N VAL A 27 12.83 -9.92 25.64
CA VAL A 27 13.63 -9.16 24.67
C VAL A 27 12.98 -9.21 23.29
N THR A 28 12.52 -10.38 22.87
CA THR A 28 11.80 -10.56 21.60
C THR A 28 10.55 -9.69 21.53
N ASP A 29 9.71 -9.71 22.56
CA ASP A 29 8.50 -8.89 22.64
C ASP A 29 8.77 -7.38 22.57
N ILE A 30 9.88 -6.93 23.19
CA ILE A 30 10.32 -5.53 23.09
C ILE A 30 10.72 -5.22 21.65
N LEU A 31 11.57 -6.05 21.03
CA LEU A 31 12.05 -5.84 19.66
C LEU A 31 10.91 -5.85 18.64
N LEU A 32 9.89 -6.70 18.83
CA LEU A 32 8.72 -6.77 17.95
C LEU A 32 7.92 -5.47 17.88
N ARG A 33 8.03 -4.60 18.88
CA ARG A 33 7.34 -3.30 18.95
C ARG A 33 8.18 -2.14 18.40
N LEU A 34 9.45 -2.37 18.10
CA LEU A 34 10.33 -1.34 17.57
C LEU A 34 10.15 -1.20 16.05
N PRO A 35 10.35 0.01 15.50
CA PRO A 35 10.45 0.21 14.05
C PRO A 35 11.57 -0.65 13.46
N ALA A 36 11.40 -1.08 12.21
CA ALA A 36 12.35 -1.98 11.53
C ALA A 36 13.81 -1.49 11.59
N LYS A 37 14.04 -0.19 11.41
CA LYS A 37 15.38 0.43 11.49
C LYS A 37 16.05 0.23 12.86
N SER A 38 15.27 0.30 13.94
CA SER A 38 15.78 0.07 15.30
C SER A 38 16.08 -1.40 15.52
N VAL A 39 15.24 -2.31 15.02
CA VAL A 39 15.49 -3.76 15.07
C VAL A 39 16.80 -4.11 14.37
N LEU A 40 17.02 -3.59 13.15
CA LEU A 40 18.26 -3.83 12.40
C LEU A 40 19.50 -3.32 13.17
N ARG A 41 19.39 -2.17 13.84
CA ARG A 41 20.46 -1.63 14.69
C ARG A 41 20.70 -2.51 15.93
N CYS A 42 19.64 -2.99 16.58
CA CYS A 42 19.75 -3.90 17.72
C CYS A 42 20.43 -5.22 17.31
N GLY A 43 20.08 -5.76 16.14
CA GLY A 43 20.70 -6.96 15.58
C GLY A 43 22.21 -6.82 15.31
N ALA A 44 22.72 -5.60 15.16
CA ALA A 44 24.15 -5.33 14.97
C ALA A 44 24.95 -5.26 16.30
N VAL A 45 24.29 -5.25 17.46
CA VAL A 45 24.95 -5.05 18.77
C VAL A 45 25.67 -6.31 19.25
N CYS A 46 25.03 -7.48 19.17
CA CYS A 46 25.64 -8.74 19.61
C CYS A 46 25.04 -9.95 18.87
N ARG A 47 25.74 -11.10 18.92
CA ARG A 47 25.31 -12.33 18.22
C ARG A 47 23.95 -12.88 18.68
N ALA A 48 23.60 -12.69 19.97
CA ALA A 48 22.32 -13.14 20.50
C ALA A 48 21.15 -12.33 19.90
N LEU A 49 21.26 -11.00 19.92
CA LEU A 49 20.27 -10.12 19.29
C LEU A 49 20.25 -10.30 17.78
N HIS A 50 21.41 -10.49 17.14
CA HIS A 50 21.49 -10.81 15.72
C HIS A 50 20.63 -12.03 15.40
N GLY A 51 20.84 -13.15 16.11
CA GLY A 51 20.08 -14.39 15.92
C GLY A 51 18.57 -14.21 16.02
N ILE A 52 18.08 -13.45 17.01
CA ILE A 52 16.66 -13.12 17.15
C ILE A 52 16.17 -12.30 15.95
N THR A 53 16.88 -11.21 15.63
CA THR A 53 16.44 -10.26 14.59
C THR A 53 16.59 -10.75 13.16
N THR A 54 17.31 -11.85 12.94
CA THR A 54 17.43 -12.51 11.62
C THR A 54 16.52 -13.73 11.48
N ASP A 55 15.83 -14.12 12.55
CA ASP A 55 14.92 -15.27 12.51
C ASP A 55 13.70 -14.96 11.61
N PRO A 56 13.35 -15.84 10.64
CA PRO A 56 12.19 -15.64 9.77
C PRO A 56 10.86 -15.58 10.54
N GLY A 57 10.74 -16.34 11.63
CA GLY A 57 9.57 -16.31 12.52
C GLY A 57 9.44 -14.95 13.22
N PHE A 58 10.56 -14.38 13.65
CA PHE A 58 10.63 -13.01 14.15
C PHE A 58 10.20 -11.99 13.09
N HIS A 59 10.68 -12.07 11.85
CA HIS A 59 10.25 -11.14 10.78
C HIS A 59 8.76 -11.20 10.51
N ALA A 60 8.19 -12.41 10.42
CA ALA A 60 6.77 -12.59 10.23
C ALA A 60 5.95 -12.05 11.41
N ALA A 61 6.42 -12.28 12.64
CA ALA A 61 5.80 -11.72 13.84
C ALA A 61 5.87 -10.19 13.87
N HIS A 62 7.05 -9.63 13.58
CA HIS A 62 7.28 -8.19 13.51
C HIS A 62 6.33 -7.55 12.51
N ALA A 63 6.30 -8.04 11.26
CA ALA A 63 5.43 -7.55 10.19
C ALA A 63 3.93 -7.57 10.55
N ARG A 64 3.47 -8.59 11.29
CA ARG A 64 2.09 -8.62 11.80
C ARG A 64 1.83 -7.47 12.78
N LEU A 65 2.81 -7.15 13.63
CA LEU A 65 2.65 -6.14 14.67
C LEU A 65 2.80 -4.70 14.16
N GLN A 66 3.47 -4.49 13.03
CA GLN A 66 3.74 -3.15 12.53
C GLN A 66 2.44 -2.42 12.17
N PRO A 67 2.32 -1.13 12.53
CA PRO A 67 1.15 -0.35 12.17
C PRO A 67 1.14 -0.11 10.65
N ALA A 68 -0.07 -0.16 10.08
CA ALA A 68 -0.29 0.45 8.77
C ALA A 68 -0.17 1.97 8.91
N GLY A 69 0.24 2.64 7.83
CA GLY A 69 0.29 4.10 7.78
C GLY A 69 -0.11 4.62 6.42
N VAL A 70 -0.69 5.81 6.40
CA VAL A 70 -1.12 6.48 5.18
C VAL A 70 0.07 7.17 4.55
N VAL A 71 0.24 7.00 3.23
CA VAL A 71 1.32 7.63 2.47
C VAL A 71 0.93 9.06 2.08
N LEU A 72 1.88 9.98 2.17
CA LEU A 72 1.76 11.37 1.77
C LEU A 72 2.81 11.70 0.73
N TYR A 73 2.44 12.52 -0.24
CA TYR A 73 3.39 13.22 -1.10
C TYR A 73 3.82 14.50 -0.40
N THR A 74 5.11 14.77 -0.41
CA THR A 74 5.69 16.04 0.03
C THR A 74 6.50 16.62 -1.11
N TYR A 75 6.11 17.80 -1.56
CA TYR A 75 6.81 18.54 -2.60
C TYR A 75 7.86 19.43 -1.93
N LEU A 76 9.12 19.27 -2.31
CA LEU A 76 10.27 19.94 -1.71
C LEU A 76 10.84 20.92 -2.73
N TYR A 77 10.60 22.20 -2.51
CA TYR A 77 11.09 23.28 -3.36
C TYR A 77 12.55 23.60 -3.01
N LEU A 78 13.43 23.56 -4.01
CA LEU A 78 14.86 23.84 -3.83
C LEU A 78 15.20 25.34 -3.76
N ALA A 79 14.26 26.23 -4.07
CA ALA A 79 14.36 27.68 -3.89
C ALA A 79 12.99 28.28 -3.49
N PRO A 80 12.94 29.31 -2.63
CA PRO A 80 11.67 30.00 -2.34
C PRO A 80 11.14 30.65 -3.62
N PRO A 81 9.81 30.67 -3.84
CA PRO A 81 9.24 31.38 -4.97
C PRO A 81 9.68 32.85 -4.89
N PRO A 82 10.23 33.46 -5.96
CA PRO A 82 10.65 34.84 -5.89
C PRO A 82 9.46 35.73 -5.55
N SER A 83 9.58 36.46 -4.45
CA SER A 83 8.64 37.49 -4.04
C SER A 83 8.39 38.44 -5.21
N VAL A 84 7.17 38.38 -5.77
CA VAL A 84 6.55 39.38 -6.65
C VAL A 84 7.54 40.11 -7.56
N THR A 85 7.99 39.48 -8.65
CA THR A 85 8.09 40.11 -9.98
C THR A 85 8.68 39.14 -11.02
N ILE A 86 7.97 39.06 -12.17
CA ILE A 86 8.33 38.44 -13.45
C ILE A 86 7.84 37.00 -13.67
N GLN A 87 6.88 36.90 -14.59
CA GLN A 87 6.28 35.70 -15.17
C GLN A 87 7.27 34.96 -16.08
N LEU A 88 8.03 34.02 -15.53
CA LEU A 88 8.61 32.91 -16.29
C LEU A 88 8.41 31.64 -15.46
N TRP A 89 7.44 30.81 -15.85
CA TRP A 89 7.09 29.55 -15.20
C TRP A 89 8.08 28.45 -15.63
N GLU A 90 9.38 28.70 -15.45
CA GLU A 90 10.43 27.75 -15.79
C GLU A 90 11.09 27.20 -14.52
N ASP A 91 10.84 25.92 -14.29
CA ASP A 91 11.72 24.96 -13.62
C ASP A 91 12.18 25.26 -12.18
N HIS A 92 11.24 25.38 -11.25
CA HIS A 92 11.56 25.03 -9.86
C HIS A 92 11.69 23.50 -9.81
N THR A 93 12.88 23.01 -9.53
CA THR A 93 13.12 21.58 -9.30
C THR A 93 12.39 21.18 -8.01
N ILE A 94 11.29 20.43 -8.17
CA ILE A 94 10.44 19.95 -7.06
C ILE A 94 10.84 18.52 -6.75
N ASP A 95 11.66 18.31 -5.72
CA ASP A 95 11.88 16.96 -5.25
C ASP A 95 10.57 16.43 -4.65
N THR A 96 10.23 15.18 -4.95
CA THR A 96 9.08 14.51 -4.35
C THR A 96 9.57 13.56 -3.28
N ALA A 97 9.03 13.69 -2.08
CA ALA A 97 9.21 12.73 -1.02
C ALA A 97 7.92 12.00 -0.70
N LEU A 98 8.04 10.72 -0.42
CA LEU A 98 6.97 9.93 0.18
C LEU A 98 7.20 9.84 1.67
N ASP A 99 6.25 10.36 2.43
CA ASP A 99 6.19 10.20 3.88
C ASP A 99 5.08 9.23 4.25
N VAL A 100 5.15 8.68 5.46
CA VAL A 100 4.08 7.85 6.03
C VAL A 100 3.71 8.36 7.41
N VAL A 101 2.41 8.43 7.69
CA VAL A 101 1.86 8.71 9.02
C VAL A 101 1.16 7.43 9.52
N PRO A 102 1.69 6.78 10.58
CA PRO A 102 1.08 5.58 11.15
C PRO A 102 -0.34 5.84 11.69
N VAL A 103 -1.23 4.87 11.53
CA VAL A 103 -2.62 4.94 12.03
C VAL A 103 -2.66 5.10 13.57
N SER A 104 -1.72 4.48 14.28
CA SER A 104 -1.64 4.50 15.74
C SER A 104 -0.85 5.68 16.33
N SER A 105 -0.24 6.56 15.51
CA SER A 105 0.72 7.54 16.03
C SER A 105 0.09 8.83 16.55
N SER A 106 0.69 9.38 17.60
CA SER A 106 0.64 10.82 17.93
C SER A 106 1.36 11.66 16.86
N GLU A 107 1.14 12.97 16.86
CA GLU A 107 1.60 13.97 15.87
C GLU A 107 3.06 13.88 15.40
N SER A 108 3.96 13.23 16.16
CA SER A 108 5.37 13.00 15.84
C SER A 108 5.67 11.73 15.01
N GLY A 109 4.65 11.00 14.55
CA GLY A 109 4.82 9.71 13.85
C GLY A 109 5.18 9.79 12.37
N ARG A 110 5.11 10.97 11.74
CA ARG A 110 5.43 11.15 10.32
C ARG A 110 6.90 10.80 10.06
N ARG A 111 7.15 9.91 9.09
CA ARG A 111 8.52 9.54 8.70
C ARG A 111 8.68 9.44 7.18
N ARG A 112 9.88 9.74 6.70
CA ARG A 112 10.24 9.62 5.29
C ARG A 112 10.48 8.16 4.89
N LEU A 113 9.87 7.75 3.77
CA LEU A 113 10.13 6.47 3.11
C LEU A 113 11.20 6.62 2.02
N VAL A 114 11.06 7.64 1.16
CA VAL A 114 11.97 7.90 0.04
C VAL A 114 11.84 9.33 -0.44
N ARG A 115 12.92 9.91 -0.97
CA ARG A 115 12.97 11.17 -1.71
C ARG A 115 13.56 10.93 -3.09
N TYR A 116 12.94 11.46 -4.13
CA TYR A 116 13.40 11.37 -5.51
C TYR A 116 13.13 12.69 -6.26
N PRO A 117 13.92 13.04 -7.28
CA PRO A 117 13.72 14.28 -8.03
C PRO A 117 12.40 14.28 -8.81
N LYS A 118 11.89 15.46 -9.21
CA LYS A 118 10.74 15.54 -10.12
C LYS A 118 11.07 14.81 -11.41
N MET A 119 10.45 13.65 -11.61
CA MET A 119 10.54 12.90 -12.85
C MET A 119 9.13 12.84 -13.44
N PRO A 120 8.90 13.31 -14.68
CA PRO A 120 7.56 13.44 -15.26
C PRO A 120 6.73 12.15 -15.24
N ASP A 121 7.40 11.00 -15.20
CA ASP A 121 6.78 9.68 -15.33
C ASP A 121 6.86 8.79 -14.08
N TRP A 122 7.38 9.28 -12.93
CA TRP A 122 7.45 8.50 -11.69
C TRP A 122 6.17 8.61 -10.87
N LEU A 123 5.33 7.57 -10.94
CA LEU A 123 4.06 7.51 -10.22
C LEU A 123 4.00 6.29 -9.32
N LEU A 124 3.71 6.49 -8.04
CA LEU A 124 3.36 5.38 -7.14
C LEU A 124 1.99 4.83 -7.56
N LEU A 125 1.96 3.57 -7.98
CA LEU A 125 0.73 2.89 -8.40
C LEU A 125 0.07 2.12 -7.26
N ALA A 126 0.86 1.48 -6.41
CA ALA A 126 0.37 0.59 -5.36
C ALA A 126 1.43 0.34 -4.29
N SER A 127 0.99 -0.22 -3.17
CA SER A 127 1.85 -0.83 -2.16
C SER A 127 1.31 -2.22 -1.82
N SER A 128 2.21 -3.18 -1.61
CA SER A 128 1.88 -4.53 -1.16
C SER A 128 3.03 -5.06 -0.32
N ASP A 129 2.74 -5.62 0.86
CA ASP A 129 3.68 -6.26 1.77
C ASP A 129 5.04 -5.54 1.94
N SER A 130 5.00 -4.27 2.37
CA SER A 130 6.16 -3.37 2.53
C SER A 130 6.91 -2.95 1.26
N VAL A 131 6.38 -3.27 0.09
CA VAL A 131 6.92 -2.87 -1.21
C VAL A 131 6.03 -1.82 -1.86
N LEU A 132 6.68 -0.83 -2.46
CA LEU A 132 6.08 0.21 -3.29
C LEU A 132 6.30 -0.12 -4.77
N LEU A 133 5.25 -0.01 -5.57
CA LEU A 133 5.31 -0.15 -7.02
C LEU A 133 5.28 1.22 -7.68
N PHE A 134 6.35 1.56 -8.39
CA PHE A 134 6.43 2.76 -9.22
C PHE A 134 6.29 2.38 -10.69
N LYS A 135 5.50 3.18 -11.41
CA LYS A 135 5.61 3.26 -12.87
C LYS A 135 6.68 4.30 -13.19
N LYS A 136 7.63 3.97 -14.05
CA LYS A 136 8.69 4.88 -14.53
C LYS A 136 8.51 5.28 -15.99
N THR A 137 7.99 4.38 -16.83
CA THR A 137 7.52 4.69 -18.20
C THR A 137 6.33 3.77 -18.51
N GLN A 138 5.75 3.84 -19.72
CA GLN A 138 4.62 2.97 -20.09
C GLN A 138 4.90 1.47 -19.94
N GLU A 139 6.15 1.05 -20.10
CA GLU A 139 6.56 -0.37 -20.14
C GLU A 139 7.46 -0.75 -18.96
N PHE A 140 7.83 0.22 -18.11
CA PHE A 140 8.84 0.04 -17.09
C PHE A 140 8.28 0.29 -15.69
N PHE A 141 8.31 -0.77 -14.87
CA PHE A 141 7.86 -0.77 -13.49
C PHE A 141 9.01 -1.15 -12.56
N VAL A 142 9.09 -0.41 -11.45
CA VAL A 142 10.15 -0.54 -10.46
C VAL A 142 9.51 -0.81 -9.09
N LEU A 143 10.04 -1.80 -8.39
CA LEU A 143 9.67 -2.13 -7.04
C LEU A 143 10.70 -1.56 -6.09
N PHE A 144 10.24 -1.03 -4.97
CA PHE A 144 11.08 -0.49 -3.94
C PHE A 144 10.63 -0.97 -2.57
N ASN A 145 11.54 -1.53 -1.77
CA ASN A 145 11.32 -1.79 -0.36
C ASN A 145 11.98 -0.68 0.47
N PRO A 146 11.21 0.26 1.06
CA PRO A 146 11.76 1.35 1.89
C PRO A 146 12.49 0.85 3.14
N THR A 147 12.10 -0.32 3.65
CA THR A 147 12.63 -0.88 4.89
C THR A 147 14.03 -1.45 4.67
N THR A 148 14.21 -2.24 3.61
CA THR A 148 15.50 -2.86 3.27
C THR A 148 16.34 -2.03 2.31
N ARG A 149 15.76 -0.96 1.74
CA ARG A 149 16.35 -0.09 0.71
C ARG A 149 16.75 -0.85 -0.56
N GLN A 150 16.03 -1.91 -0.86
CA GLN A 150 16.27 -2.75 -2.04
C GLN A 150 15.33 -2.38 -3.18
N TRP A 151 15.80 -2.61 -4.39
CA TRP A 151 15.09 -2.35 -5.63
C TRP A 151 14.97 -3.65 -6.43
N ALA A 152 13.88 -3.76 -7.19
CA ALA A 152 13.69 -4.80 -8.17
C ALA A 152 12.93 -4.23 -9.37
N GLU A 153 12.96 -4.94 -10.48
CA GLU A 153 12.25 -4.57 -11.70
C GLU A 153 11.28 -5.69 -12.08
N LEU A 154 10.13 -5.31 -12.64
CA LEU A 154 9.29 -6.27 -13.34
C LEU A 154 9.78 -6.41 -14.79
N PRO A 155 9.52 -7.57 -15.43
CA PRO A 155 9.75 -7.76 -16.86
C PRO A 155 9.18 -6.60 -17.66
N ARG A 156 9.96 -6.08 -18.60
CA ARG A 156 9.49 -5.00 -19.46
C ARG A 156 8.38 -5.54 -20.36
N LEU A 157 7.32 -4.76 -20.52
CA LEU A 157 6.29 -5.11 -21.48
C LEU A 157 6.89 -5.05 -22.89
N PRO A 158 6.72 -6.08 -23.75
CA PRO A 158 7.29 -6.11 -25.08
C PRO A 158 6.92 -4.87 -25.90
N HIS A 159 7.92 -4.25 -26.52
CA HIS A 159 7.79 -3.09 -27.39
C HIS A 159 7.69 -3.53 -28.86
N HIS A 160 6.53 -3.39 -29.50
CA HIS A 160 6.42 -3.50 -30.96
C HIS A 160 6.47 -2.09 -31.56
N GLN A 161 7.51 -1.80 -32.33
CA GLN A 161 7.78 -0.45 -32.86
C GLN A 161 6.64 0.10 -33.74
N GLU A 162 5.83 -0.77 -34.34
CA GLU A 162 4.72 -0.40 -35.23
C GLU A 162 3.48 0.13 -34.48
N GLU A 163 3.39 -0.01 -33.14
CA GLU A 163 2.16 0.23 -32.38
C GLU A 163 2.22 1.42 -31.40
N ARG A 164 3.28 2.24 -31.48
CA ARG A 164 3.59 3.31 -30.49
C ARG A 164 2.44 4.28 -30.18
N PHE A 165 1.57 4.56 -31.15
CA PHE A 165 0.50 5.56 -31.00
C PHE A 165 -0.85 4.95 -30.63
N ASN A 166 -0.93 3.63 -30.52
CA ASN A 166 -2.18 2.87 -30.57
C ASN A 166 -2.34 1.87 -29.40
N ARG A 167 -1.59 2.06 -28.31
CA ARG A 167 -1.57 1.12 -27.18
C ARG A 167 -1.92 1.81 -25.87
N SER A 168 -2.86 1.23 -25.13
CA SER A 168 -3.25 1.67 -23.80
C SER A 168 -3.14 0.50 -22.83
N ASP A 169 -1.92 0.27 -22.33
CA ASP A 169 -1.71 -0.67 -21.24
C ASP A 169 -2.18 -0.07 -19.92
N ARG A 170 -2.93 -0.88 -19.17
CA ARG A 170 -3.48 -0.49 -17.88
C ARG A 170 -3.15 -1.55 -16.84
N GLU A 171 -2.81 -1.08 -15.65
CA GLU A 171 -2.45 -1.89 -14.50
C GLU A 171 -3.66 -1.99 -13.56
N PHE A 172 -4.01 -3.17 -13.07
CA PHE A 172 -5.24 -3.39 -12.29
C PHE A 172 -4.97 -3.87 -10.87
N ALA A 173 -3.93 -4.68 -10.65
CA ALA A 173 -3.60 -5.21 -9.33
C ALA A 173 -2.10 -5.37 -9.17
N PHE A 174 -1.60 -5.10 -7.96
CA PHE A 174 -0.24 -5.39 -7.53
C PHE A 174 -0.30 -6.14 -6.20
N TYR A 175 0.32 -7.32 -6.13
CA TYR A 175 0.21 -8.19 -4.96
C TYR A 175 1.42 -9.11 -4.81
N LEU A 176 1.68 -9.55 -3.59
CA LEU A 176 2.58 -10.66 -3.32
C LEU A 176 1.82 -11.98 -3.48
N ASP A 177 2.30 -12.84 -4.37
CA ASP A 177 1.85 -14.23 -4.43
C ASP A 177 2.59 -15.05 -3.37
N VAL A 178 1.96 -15.24 -2.21
CA VAL A 178 2.57 -15.88 -1.03
C VAL A 178 3.17 -17.26 -1.34
N PRO A 179 2.53 -18.15 -2.13
CA PRO A 179 3.12 -19.46 -2.45
C PRO A 179 4.43 -19.38 -3.23
N SER A 180 4.56 -18.46 -4.20
CA SER A 180 5.81 -18.29 -4.97
C SER A 180 6.81 -17.32 -4.33
N GLY A 181 6.35 -16.42 -3.46
CA GLY A 181 7.15 -15.31 -2.94
C GLY A 181 7.44 -14.22 -3.98
N GLU A 182 6.75 -14.23 -5.12
CA GLU A 182 6.93 -13.26 -6.20
C GLU A 182 5.91 -12.13 -6.10
N PHE A 183 6.35 -10.90 -6.40
CA PHE A 183 5.42 -9.81 -6.63
C PHE A 183 4.88 -9.88 -8.05
N ARG A 184 3.56 -9.74 -8.17
CA ARG A 184 2.82 -9.83 -9.42
C ARG A 184 2.09 -8.53 -9.72
N LEU A 185 2.09 -8.15 -11.00
CA LEU A 185 1.33 -7.02 -11.54
C LEU A 185 0.37 -7.54 -12.63
N LEU A 186 -0.93 -7.41 -12.40
CA LEU A 186 -1.96 -7.73 -13.39
C LEU A 186 -2.19 -6.54 -14.33
N CYS A 187 -2.03 -6.79 -15.63
CA CYS A 187 -2.13 -5.79 -16.69
C CYS A 187 -3.14 -6.20 -17.76
N ARG A 188 -3.76 -5.20 -18.38
CA ARG A 188 -4.56 -5.33 -19.60
C ARG A 188 -3.88 -4.56 -20.72
N ARG A 189 -3.57 -5.26 -21.80
CA ARG A 189 -2.95 -4.70 -23.00
C ARG A 189 -4.05 -4.51 -24.04
N ASN A 190 -4.29 -3.25 -24.41
CA ASN A 190 -5.24 -2.90 -25.46
C ASN A 190 -4.46 -2.47 -26.69
N PHE A 191 -4.72 -3.15 -27.80
CA PHE A 191 -4.10 -2.93 -29.10
C PHE A 191 -5.19 -2.45 -30.06
N THR A 192 -4.95 -1.37 -30.82
CA THR A 192 -5.94 -0.96 -31.82
C THR A 192 -6.16 -2.05 -32.85
N GLY A 193 -7.40 -2.46 -33.06
CA GLY A 193 -7.76 -3.42 -34.12
C GLY A 193 -7.46 -4.88 -33.79
N SER A 194 -7.02 -5.22 -32.57
CA SER A 194 -6.89 -6.61 -32.12
C SER A 194 -7.52 -6.82 -30.74
N ALA A 195 -7.65 -8.09 -30.35
CA ALA A 195 -8.28 -8.46 -29.09
C ALA A 195 -7.45 -7.98 -27.89
N THR A 196 -8.14 -7.49 -26.86
CA THR A 196 -7.56 -7.18 -25.56
C THR A 196 -6.90 -8.42 -24.96
N LYS A 197 -5.71 -8.24 -24.36
CA LYS A 197 -4.95 -9.33 -23.75
C LYS A 197 -4.63 -9.03 -22.30
N TRP A 198 -4.91 -9.97 -21.41
CA TRP A 198 -4.53 -9.88 -20.00
C TRP A 198 -3.24 -10.63 -19.74
N CYS A 199 -2.37 -10.03 -18.94
CA CYS A 199 -1.12 -10.67 -18.53
C CYS A 199 -0.73 -10.33 -17.10
N ILE A 200 0.10 -11.19 -16.53
CA ILE A 200 0.75 -11.01 -15.23
C ILE A 200 2.25 -10.88 -15.45
N LEU A 201 2.82 -9.82 -14.88
CA LEU A 201 4.25 -9.63 -14.77
C LEU A 201 4.67 -10.09 -13.38
N SER A 202 5.74 -10.88 -13.26
CA SER A 202 6.27 -11.37 -11.99
C SER A 202 7.70 -10.93 -11.78
N THR A 203 8.14 -10.72 -10.54
CA THR A 203 9.56 -10.54 -10.19
C THR A 203 10.42 -11.81 -10.33
N GLY A 204 9.79 -12.95 -10.65
CA GLY A 204 10.44 -14.24 -10.82
C GLY A 204 11.38 -14.34 -12.01
N SER A 205 12.03 -15.49 -12.16
CA SER A 205 12.98 -15.78 -13.26
C SER A 205 12.34 -15.82 -14.66
N ALA A 206 11.02 -15.69 -14.77
CA ALA A 206 10.33 -15.59 -16.04
C ALA A 206 10.58 -14.20 -16.66
N ALA A 207 11.34 -14.16 -17.76
CA ALA A 207 11.68 -12.93 -18.46
C ALA A 207 10.48 -12.31 -19.23
N GLU A 208 9.39 -13.05 -19.40
CA GLU A 208 8.24 -12.63 -20.20
C GLU A 208 6.95 -12.56 -19.38
N PRO A 209 6.05 -11.60 -19.68
CA PRO A 209 4.71 -11.56 -19.09
C PRO A 209 3.92 -12.83 -19.42
N ARG A 210 3.26 -13.41 -18.42
CA ARG A 210 2.41 -14.59 -18.60
C ARG A 210 0.99 -14.17 -18.95
N ASP A 211 0.41 -14.78 -19.98
CA ASP A 211 -0.97 -14.51 -20.35
C ASP A 211 -1.97 -15.13 -19.36
N VAL A 212 -3.10 -14.46 -19.18
CA VAL A 212 -4.20 -14.92 -18.34
C VAL A 212 -5.50 -14.88 -19.15
N ASP A 213 -6.29 -15.95 -19.06
CA ASP A 213 -7.58 -16.02 -19.73
C ASP A 213 -8.65 -15.31 -18.89
N MET A 214 -9.13 -14.15 -19.38
CA MET A 214 -10.20 -13.37 -18.76
C MET A 214 -11.49 -13.40 -19.55
N ARG A 215 -11.64 -14.25 -20.57
CA ARG A 215 -12.78 -14.23 -21.52
C ARG A 215 -14.13 -14.34 -20.82
N ALA A 216 -14.24 -15.20 -19.80
CA ALA A 216 -15.48 -15.38 -19.06
C ALA A 216 -15.85 -14.12 -18.26
N ALA A 217 -14.86 -13.48 -17.62
CA ALA A 217 -15.06 -12.26 -16.87
C ALA A 217 -15.38 -11.05 -17.77
N GLU A 218 -14.74 -10.97 -18.94
CA GLU A 218 -15.02 -9.96 -19.97
C GLU A 218 -16.43 -10.13 -20.55
N ALA A 219 -16.83 -11.36 -20.89
CA ALA A 219 -18.17 -11.66 -21.38
C ALA A 219 -19.26 -11.34 -20.35
N ALA A 220 -18.96 -11.50 -19.06
CA ALA A 220 -19.83 -11.11 -17.95
C ALA A 220 -19.78 -9.60 -17.62
N GLY A 221 -18.92 -8.81 -18.29
CA GLY A 221 -18.74 -7.39 -18.03
C GLY A 221 -18.03 -7.05 -16.71
N ILE A 222 -17.49 -8.05 -16.00
CA ILE A 222 -16.89 -7.88 -14.66
C ILE A 222 -15.62 -7.03 -14.75
N THR A 223 -14.82 -7.22 -15.80
CA THR A 223 -13.55 -6.50 -15.99
C THR A 223 -13.72 -5.00 -16.18
N GLU A 224 -14.87 -4.55 -16.68
CA GLU A 224 -15.17 -3.11 -16.87
C GLU A 224 -15.47 -2.40 -15.56
N LEU A 225 -15.74 -3.16 -14.49
CA LEU A 225 -15.99 -2.65 -13.14
C LEU A 225 -14.69 -2.44 -12.35
N VAL A 226 -13.56 -2.95 -12.86
CA VAL A 226 -12.26 -2.89 -12.17
C VAL A 226 -11.54 -1.61 -12.57
N PRO A 227 -11.36 -0.63 -11.66
CA PRO A 227 -10.57 0.55 -11.98
C PRO A 227 -9.08 0.18 -12.10
N CYS A 228 -8.37 0.84 -13.02
CA CYS A 228 -6.92 0.69 -13.07
C CYS A 228 -6.27 1.38 -11.86
N LEU A 229 -5.08 0.94 -11.47
CA LEU A 229 -4.34 1.44 -10.29
C LEU A 229 -4.13 2.96 -10.33
N ARG A 230 -4.06 3.56 -11.52
CA ARG A 230 -3.91 5.01 -11.71
C ARG A 230 -5.14 5.81 -11.31
N THR A 231 -6.34 5.31 -11.61
CA THR A 231 -7.60 6.03 -11.39
C THR A 231 -8.42 5.46 -10.23
N SER A 232 -7.97 4.37 -9.60
CA SER A 232 -8.70 3.73 -8.51
C SER A 232 -8.81 4.64 -7.29
N LYS A 233 -10.01 4.72 -6.71
CA LYS A 233 -10.34 5.51 -5.51
C LYS A 233 -9.60 5.03 -4.25
N GLY A 234 -9.11 3.79 -4.27
CA GLY A 234 -8.33 3.17 -3.21
C GLY A 234 -7.59 1.94 -3.74
N PRO A 235 -6.62 1.41 -2.99
CA PRO A 235 -6.01 0.13 -3.34
C PRO A 235 -7.06 -0.98 -3.28
N HIS A 236 -6.86 -2.03 -4.07
CA HIS A 236 -7.52 -3.31 -3.81
C HIS A 236 -7.00 -3.88 -2.49
N VAL A 237 -7.86 -4.57 -1.73
CA VAL A 237 -7.54 -5.08 -0.40
C VAL A 237 -7.30 -6.60 -0.47
N PRO A 238 -6.10 -7.08 -0.15
CA PRO A 238 -5.83 -8.51 -0.05
C PRO A 238 -6.44 -9.09 1.23
N LEU A 239 -7.27 -10.11 1.10
CA LEU A 239 -7.81 -10.89 2.23
C LEU A 239 -8.07 -12.34 1.78
N HIS A 240 -7.71 -13.32 2.60
CA HIS A 240 -7.97 -14.75 2.34
C HIS A 240 -7.49 -15.25 0.96
N GLY A 241 -6.34 -14.76 0.47
CA GLY A 241 -5.83 -15.15 -0.85
C GLY A 241 -6.58 -14.53 -2.04
N ARG A 242 -7.42 -13.52 -1.79
CA ARG A 242 -8.19 -12.81 -2.81
C ARG A 242 -7.99 -11.30 -2.71
N LEU A 243 -8.10 -10.61 -3.84
CA LEU A 243 -8.04 -9.15 -3.92
C LEU A 243 -9.45 -8.60 -4.07
N HIS A 244 -9.80 -7.58 -3.30
CA HIS A 244 -11.15 -6.99 -3.27
C HIS A 244 -11.09 -5.53 -3.68
N TRP A 245 -11.92 -5.12 -4.63
CA TRP A 245 -12.02 -3.72 -5.04
C TRP A 245 -13.13 -3.00 -4.25
N PRO A 246 -13.01 -1.67 -4.07
CA PRO A 246 -14.05 -0.88 -3.41
C PRO A 246 -15.43 -1.15 -4.00
N PRO A 247 -16.49 -1.14 -3.17
CA PRO A 247 -17.85 -1.34 -3.65
C PRO A 247 -18.20 -0.36 -4.76
N HIS A 248 -18.92 -0.86 -5.76
CA HIS A 248 -19.50 -0.03 -6.79
C HIS A 248 -21.02 -0.20 -6.75
N GLN A 249 -21.72 0.84 -7.19
CA GLN A 249 -23.17 0.85 -7.25
C GLN A 249 -23.58 0.96 -8.71
N GLN A 250 -24.41 0.03 -9.16
CA GLN A 250 -25.03 0.14 -10.46
C GLN A 250 -26.07 1.27 -10.42
N ALA A 251 -26.04 2.18 -11.39
CA ALA A 251 -26.80 3.44 -11.36
C ALA A 251 -28.32 3.28 -11.14
N ALA A 252 -28.88 2.11 -11.48
CA ALA A 252 -30.31 1.82 -11.40
C ALA A 252 -30.80 1.31 -10.03
N VAL A 253 -29.91 0.88 -9.12
CA VAL A 253 -30.32 0.24 -7.85
C VAL A 253 -29.70 0.98 -6.67
N THR A 254 -30.54 1.55 -5.82
CA THR A 254 -30.10 2.20 -4.58
C THR A 254 -30.02 1.18 -3.44
N GLY A 255 -28.98 1.27 -2.60
CA GLY A 255 -28.83 0.40 -1.42
C GLY A 255 -28.34 -1.02 -1.69
N GLN A 256 -28.02 -1.37 -2.94
CA GLN A 256 -27.31 -2.59 -3.29
C GLN A 256 -25.99 -2.22 -3.98
N THR A 257 -24.89 -2.70 -3.42
CA THR A 257 -23.57 -2.55 -4.03
C THR A 257 -22.96 -3.91 -4.30
N GLU A 258 -22.04 -3.94 -5.25
CA GLU A 258 -21.28 -5.12 -5.62
C GLU A 258 -19.79 -4.81 -5.54
N MET A 259 -19.01 -5.85 -5.32
CA MET A 259 -17.56 -5.79 -5.26
C MET A 259 -16.99 -6.77 -6.26
N VAL A 260 -15.94 -6.35 -6.97
CA VAL A 260 -15.15 -7.28 -7.75
C VAL A 260 -14.13 -7.94 -6.84
N VAL A 261 -13.96 -9.24 -7.02
CA VAL A 261 -12.98 -10.06 -6.31
C VAL A 261 -12.13 -10.82 -7.32
N PHE A 262 -10.83 -10.84 -7.12
CA PHE A 262 -9.88 -11.62 -7.91
C PHE A 262 -9.28 -12.71 -7.02
N ASP A 263 -9.52 -13.96 -7.36
CA ASP A 263 -8.87 -15.09 -6.68
C ASP A 263 -7.45 -15.25 -7.21
N MET A 264 -6.44 -15.09 -6.35
CA MET A 264 -5.04 -15.13 -6.78
C MET A 264 -4.56 -16.54 -7.14
N SER A 265 -5.24 -17.59 -6.66
CA SER A 265 -4.85 -18.98 -6.91
C SER A 265 -5.42 -19.49 -8.23
N SER A 266 -6.70 -19.20 -8.50
CA SER A 266 -7.33 -19.58 -9.76
C SER A 266 -7.17 -18.52 -10.86
N GLU A 267 -6.75 -17.31 -10.50
CA GLU A 267 -6.62 -16.14 -11.39
C GLU A 267 -7.92 -15.74 -12.08
N MET A 268 -9.04 -15.83 -11.34
CA MET A 268 -10.37 -15.57 -11.87
C MET A 268 -11.04 -14.41 -11.14
N PHE A 269 -11.71 -13.56 -11.92
CA PHE A 269 -12.62 -12.56 -11.39
C PHE A 269 -13.99 -13.14 -11.07
N HIS A 270 -14.58 -12.67 -9.99
CA HIS A 270 -15.97 -12.93 -9.63
C HIS A 270 -16.58 -11.74 -8.89
N LEU A 271 -17.90 -11.73 -8.79
CA LEU A 271 -18.65 -10.72 -8.05
C LEU A 271 -18.99 -11.20 -6.64
N MET A 272 -18.97 -10.25 -5.71
CA MET A 272 -19.36 -10.41 -4.32
C MET A 272 -20.33 -9.31 -3.93
N ALA A 273 -21.29 -9.62 -3.04
CA ALA A 273 -22.16 -8.59 -2.48
C ALA A 273 -21.36 -7.61 -1.62
N GLY A 274 -21.50 -6.32 -1.93
CA GLY A 274 -20.94 -5.24 -1.12
C GLY A 274 -21.89 -4.80 0.00
N PRO A 275 -21.46 -3.85 0.85
CA PRO A 275 -22.28 -3.33 1.93
C PRO A 275 -23.52 -2.59 1.40
N PRO A 276 -24.64 -2.56 2.14
CA PRO A 276 -25.87 -1.88 1.72
C PRO A 276 -25.76 -0.35 1.91
N THR A 277 -24.75 0.24 1.27
CA THR A 277 -24.51 1.69 1.26
C THR A 277 -25.44 2.38 0.26
N THR A 278 -25.93 3.55 0.62
CA THR A 278 -26.75 4.39 -0.29
C THR A 278 -25.89 5.25 -1.23
N THR A 279 -24.58 5.27 -1.00
CA THR A 279 -23.61 6.17 -1.59
C THR A 279 -22.37 5.40 -2.05
N GLY A 280 -22.57 4.28 -2.76
CA GLY A 280 -21.51 3.37 -3.18
C GLY A 280 -20.40 4.02 -4.03
N MET A 281 -20.64 5.22 -4.55
CA MET A 281 -19.66 6.00 -5.31
C MET A 281 -18.58 6.68 -4.45
N LEU A 282 -18.86 6.97 -3.17
CA LEU A 282 -18.00 7.72 -2.25
C LEU A 282 -17.45 6.82 -1.13
N THR A 283 -17.04 5.60 -1.48
CA THR A 283 -16.57 4.60 -0.52
C THR A 283 -15.08 4.30 -0.66
N LYS A 284 -14.46 3.88 0.45
CA LYS A 284 -13.14 3.25 0.48
C LYS A 284 -13.20 1.92 1.18
N LEU A 285 -12.39 0.98 0.69
CA LEU A 285 -12.21 -0.34 1.29
C LEU A 285 -10.82 -0.43 1.91
N PHE A 286 -10.72 -1.02 3.09
CA PHE A 286 -9.46 -1.30 3.77
C PHE A 286 -9.58 -2.58 4.62
N ASP A 287 -8.44 -3.16 4.97
CA ASP A 287 -8.35 -4.24 5.95
C ASP A 287 -8.24 -3.67 7.37
N MET A 288 -8.90 -4.33 8.31
CA MET A 288 -8.73 -4.09 9.73
C MET A 288 -8.86 -5.41 10.49
N ASP A 289 -7.74 -5.89 11.03
CA ASP A 289 -7.68 -7.11 11.84
C ASP A 289 -8.25 -8.36 11.13
N GLY A 290 -7.97 -8.49 9.82
CA GLY A 290 -8.44 -9.62 9.01
C GLY A 290 -9.91 -9.50 8.56
N LEU A 291 -10.52 -8.32 8.72
CA LEU A 291 -11.86 -8.02 8.24
C LEU A 291 -11.81 -6.96 7.14
N LEU A 292 -12.66 -7.12 6.12
CA LEU A 292 -12.92 -6.04 5.17
C LEU A 292 -13.80 -4.98 5.82
N VAL A 293 -13.36 -3.73 5.74
CA VAL A 293 -14.09 -2.57 6.22
C VAL A 293 -14.31 -1.59 5.08
N THR A 294 -15.55 -1.15 4.93
CA THR A 294 -15.91 -0.08 3.99
C THR A 294 -16.22 1.19 4.77
N ALA A 295 -15.50 2.27 4.47
CA ALA A 295 -15.83 3.63 4.88
C ALA A 295 -16.67 4.31 3.80
N ASP A 296 -17.89 4.73 4.15
CA ASP A 296 -18.79 5.46 3.28
C ASP A 296 -18.81 6.95 3.67
N PHE A 297 -18.27 7.78 2.78
CA PHE A 297 -18.14 9.24 2.96
C PHE A 297 -19.31 10.02 2.38
N GLY A 298 -20.36 9.35 1.90
CA GLY A 298 -21.47 10.01 1.23
C GLY A 298 -22.41 10.81 2.14
N LYS A 299 -22.25 10.72 3.47
CA LYS A 299 -23.05 11.49 4.44
C LYS A 299 -22.26 12.69 4.94
N VAL A 300 -22.92 13.86 4.91
CA VAL A 300 -22.32 15.14 5.34
C VAL A 300 -21.84 15.12 6.79
N LYS A 301 -22.61 14.48 7.69
CA LYS A 301 -22.38 14.57 9.14
C LYS A 301 -21.46 13.48 9.70
N HIS A 302 -21.30 12.37 8.99
CA HIS A 302 -20.58 11.21 9.50
C HIS A 302 -20.08 10.31 8.37
N VAL A 303 -19.08 9.50 8.68
CA VAL A 303 -18.63 8.37 7.87
C VAL A 303 -19.23 7.11 8.46
N ASP A 304 -19.98 6.37 7.65
CA ASP A 304 -20.52 5.05 8.04
C ASP A 304 -19.42 3.99 7.82
N LEU A 305 -19.17 3.16 8.84
CA LEU A 305 -18.20 2.07 8.79
C LEU A 305 -18.90 0.72 8.80
N TRP A 306 -18.85 0.05 7.64
CA TRP A 306 -19.42 -1.27 7.42
C TRP A 306 -18.34 -2.34 7.53
N PHE A 307 -18.58 -3.36 8.32
CA PHE A 307 -17.66 -4.48 8.51
C PHE A 307 -18.26 -5.72 7.86
N LEU A 308 -17.44 -6.43 7.09
CA LEU A 308 -17.80 -7.76 6.59
C LEU A 308 -17.61 -8.74 7.76
N GLU A 309 -18.71 -9.04 8.45
CA GLU A 309 -18.71 -9.88 9.64
C GLU A 309 -18.51 -11.36 9.30
N ASP A 310 -19.15 -11.80 8.23
CA ASP A 310 -19.09 -13.17 7.75
C ASP A 310 -18.75 -13.15 6.27
N TYR A 311 -17.55 -13.65 5.97
CA TYR A 311 -17.01 -13.65 4.62
C TYR A 311 -17.77 -14.63 3.71
N ASP A 312 -18.17 -15.78 4.22
CA ASP A 312 -18.81 -16.85 3.44
C ASP A 312 -20.26 -16.50 3.11
N THR A 313 -20.99 -15.98 4.10
CA THR A 313 -22.37 -15.50 3.89
C THR A 313 -22.44 -14.09 3.33
N LYS A 314 -21.30 -13.40 3.17
CA LYS A 314 -21.17 -12.06 2.60
C LYS A 314 -21.99 -11.03 3.40
N ARG A 315 -22.03 -11.20 4.72
CA ARG A 315 -22.85 -10.39 5.63
C ARG A 315 -22.11 -9.14 6.07
N TRP A 316 -22.61 -7.98 5.66
CA TRP A 316 -22.11 -6.68 6.07
C TRP A 316 -22.94 -6.11 7.23
N GLU A 317 -22.25 -5.54 8.22
CA GLU A 317 -22.85 -4.93 9.41
C GLU A 317 -22.37 -3.48 9.57
N LEU A 318 -23.29 -2.54 9.74
CA LEU A 318 -22.95 -1.16 10.11
C LEU A 318 -22.62 -1.12 11.61
N ARG A 319 -21.33 -1.03 11.94
CA ARG A 319 -20.87 -1.07 13.34
C ARG A 319 -20.62 0.29 13.95
N HIS A 320 -20.14 1.24 13.16
CA HIS A 320 -19.72 2.54 13.67
C HIS A 320 -20.16 3.68 12.74
N ARG A 321 -20.43 4.84 13.37
CA ARG A 321 -20.59 6.13 12.70
C ARG A 321 -19.59 7.09 13.30
N VAL A 322 -18.66 7.55 12.48
CA VAL A 322 -17.62 8.49 12.90
C VAL A 322 -18.06 9.88 12.48
N ALA A 323 -18.01 10.87 13.37
CA ALA A 323 -18.28 12.26 12.98
C ALA A 323 -17.39 12.66 11.79
N SER A 324 -17.96 13.41 10.84
CA SER A 324 -17.25 13.83 9.63
C SER A 324 -15.94 14.55 9.99
N PRO A 325 -14.79 14.17 9.41
CA PRO A 325 -13.50 14.80 9.71
C PRO A 325 -13.45 16.31 9.42
N TRP A 326 -14.35 16.79 8.55
CA TRP A 326 -14.36 18.15 8.01
C TRP A 326 -15.49 19.03 8.56
N GLY A 327 -16.20 18.53 9.58
CA GLY A 327 -17.41 19.19 10.07
C GLY A 327 -18.46 19.38 8.97
N SER A 328 -18.97 20.60 8.80
CA SER A 328 -19.94 20.98 7.76
C SER A 328 -19.33 21.82 6.62
N GLY A 329 -18.00 21.80 6.44
CA GLY A 329 -17.28 22.67 5.49
C GLY A 329 -16.78 22.00 4.19
N ASP A 330 -15.86 22.68 3.49
CA ASP A 330 -15.34 22.39 2.13
C ASP A 330 -14.42 21.15 2.00
N GLY A 331 -14.36 20.28 3.01
CA GLY A 331 -13.51 19.08 3.01
C GLY A 331 -14.22 17.80 2.56
N ILE A 332 -15.55 17.83 2.46
CA ILE A 332 -16.37 16.66 2.12
C ILE A 332 -16.16 16.29 0.63
N PRO A 333 -15.82 15.03 0.31
CA PRO A 333 -15.71 14.59 -1.07
C PRO A 333 -17.09 14.59 -1.71
N VAL A 334 -17.25 15.41 -2.76
CA VAL A 334 -18.51 15.51 -3.52
C VAL A 334 -18.46 14.71 -4.82
N ASP A 335 -17.27 14.35 -5.28
CA ASP A 335 -17.06 13.55 -6.47
C ASP A 335 -16.06 12.40 -6.22
N PRO A 336 -16.15 11.28 -6.96
CA PRO A 336 -15.30 10.13 -6.70
C PRO A 336 -13.79 10.34 -6.95
N SER A 337 -13.38 11.31 -7.75
CA SER A 337 -11.97 11.63 -8.00
C SER A 337 -11.30 12.27 -6.79
N GLN A 338 -12.04 12.98 -5.94
CA GLN A 338 -11.53 13.53 -4.68
C GLN A 338 -11.10 12.43 -3.69
N LEU A 339 -11.62 11.21 -3.84
CA LEU A 339 -11.19 10.07 -3.02
C LEU A 339 -9.73 9.67 -3.28
N LEU A 340 -9.09 10.11 -4.38
CA LEU A 340 -7.66 9.88 -4.60
C LEU A 340 -6.79 10.52 -3.51
N SER A 341 -7.31 11.55 -2.83
CA SER A 341 -6.64 12.30 -1.76
C SER A 341 -7.31 12.12 -0.38
N VAL A 342 -8.06 11.03 -0.21
CA VAL A 342 -8.69 10.66 1.07
C VAL A 342 -8.00 9.42 1.65
N ALA A 343 -7.75 9.41 2.95
CA ALA A 343 -7.27 8.27 3.71
C ALA A 343 -8.43 7.42 4.23
N ALA A 344 -8.23 6.10 4.20
CA ALA A 344 -8.97 5.13 5.00
C ALA A 344 -8.03 3.96 5.30
N ALA A 345 -7.66 3.78 6.56
CA ALA A 345 -6.76 2.72 6.98
C ALA A 345 -7.06 2.30 8.43
N GLY A 346 -7.04 1.01 8.71
CA GLY A 346 -7.22 0.45 10.04
C GLY A 346 -5.93 -0.13 10.61
N ASP A 347 -5.88 -0.31 11.92
CA ASP A 347 -4.89 -1.13 12.59
C ASP A 347 -5.53 -2.19 13.50
N ARG A 348 -4.69 -3.09 14.03
CA ARG A 348 -5.08 -4.17 14.95
C ARG A 348 -5.46 -3.69 16.36
N GLU A 349 -5.07 -2.49 16.74
CA GLU A 349 -5.36 -1.92 18.06
C GLU A 349 -6.78 -1.35 18.13
N GLY A 350 -7.44 -1.23 16.97
CA GLY A 350 -8.78 -0.72 16.85
C GLY A 350 -8.83 0.71 16.32
N ASN A 351 -7.72 1.28 15.87
CA ASN A 351 -7.69 2.62 15.33
C ASN A 351 -8.00 2.61 13.82
N ILE A 352 -8.74 3.61 13.37
CA ILE A 352 -9.09 3.83 11.98
C ILE A 352 -8.80 5.29 11.64
N MET A 353 -7.91 5.51 10.68
CA MET A 353 -7.60 6.83 10.14
C MET A 353 -8.52 7.15 8.96
N LEU A 354 -9.18 8.31 9.00
CA LEU A 354 -10.15 8.76 7.99
C LEU A 354 -9.98 10.25 7.69
N GLY A 355 -10.07 10.64 6.43
CA GLY A 355 -10.13 12.07 6.06
C GLY A 355 -9.17 12.47 4.94
N ASN A 356 -8.90 13.76 4.79
CA ASN A 356 -7.97 14.32 3.80
C ASN A 356 -7.12 15.42 4.43
N THR A 357 -6.37 16.19 3.63
CA THR A 357 -5.53 17.30 4.12
C THR A 357 -6.32 18.40 4.84
N LYS A 358 -7.62 18.57 4.53
CA LYS A 358 -8.50 19.55 5.19
C LYS A 358 -9.07 19.05 6.53
N GLY A 359 -8.89 17.78 6.85
CA GLY A 359 -9.39 17.19 8.08
C GLY A 359 -9.08 15.70 8.08
N LEU A 360 -8.15 15.31 8.95
CA LEU A 360 -7.71 13.93 9.14
C LEU A 360 -7.91 13.57 10.61
N VAL A 361 -8.58 12.43 10.86
CA VAL A 361 -8.87 11.96 12.21
C VAL A 361 -8.52 10.51 12.38
N VAL A 362 -8.22 10.12 13.62
CA VAL A 362 -8.12 8.72 14.06
C VAL A 362 -9.29 8.43 15.00
N TYR A 363 -10.11 7.46 14.61
CA TYR A 363 -11.20 6.91 15.42
C TYR A 363 -10.79 5.57 16.02
N ASN A 364 -10.91 5.42 17.33
CA ASN A 364 -10.71 4.12 17.98
C ASN A 364 -12.06 3.42 18.19
N VAL A 365 -12.23 2.23 17.60
CA VAL A 365 -13.50 1.47 17.64
C VAL A 365 -13.84 0.95 19.04
N ARG A 366 -12.82 0.72 19.89
CA ARG A 366 -12.99 0.15 21.24
C ARG A 366 -13.43 1.23 22.22
N THR A 367 -12.74 2.36 22.23
CA THR A 367 -13.02 3.49 23.14
C THR A 367 -14.07 4.44 22.57
N LYS A 368 -14.37 4.34 21.27
CA LYS A 368 -15.25 5.26 20.51
C LYS A 368 -14.79 6.72 20.55
N THR A 369 -13.49 6.94 20.69
CA THR A 369 -12.90 8.29 20.73
C THR A 369 -12.38 8.69 19.35
N VAL A 370 -12.52 9.97 19.01
CA VAL A 370 -11.94 10.59 17.81
C VAL A 370 -10.83 11.54 18.24
N LYS A 371 -9.72 11.56 17.51
CA LYS A 371 -8.63 12.51 17.66
C LYS A 371 -8.26 13.10 16.29
N ALA A 372 -8.02 14.41 16.22
CA ALA A 372 -7.47 15.04 15.03
C ALA A 372 -6.00 14.66 14.83
N VAL A 373 -5.54 14.69 13.58
CA VAL A 373 -4.15 14.43 13.20
C VAL A 373 -3.56 15.70 12.61
N ASP A 374 -2.92 16.50 13.46
CA ASP A 374 -2.41 17.82 13.08
C ASP A 374 -1.13 17.76 12.22
N SER A 375 -0.47 16.60 12.16
CA SER A 375 0.77 16.40 11.37
C SER A 375 0.60 16.54 9.84
N VAL A 376 -0.65 16.65 9.39
CA VAL A 376 -1.05 16.80 7.98
C VAL A 376 -1.78 18.13 7.74
N ALA A 377 -2.16 18.86 8.79
CA ALA A 377 -2.82 20.16 8.67
C ALA A 377 -1.79 21.21 8.27
N THR A 378 -1.99 21.84 7.11
CA THR A 378 -1.26 23.04 6.72
C THR A 378 -1.88 24.24 7.43
N SER A 379 -1.05 25.15 7.95
CA SER A 379 -1.51 26.49 8.34
C SER A 379 -2.12 27.17 7.10
N ASP A 380 -3.09 28.08 7.30
CA ASP A 380 -3.87 28.82 6.28
C ASP A 380 -3.09 29.59 5.18
N ASN A 381 -1.78 29.37 5.02
CA ASN A 381 -1.00 29.82 3.87
C ASN A 381 -1.09 28.77 2.75
N ASP A 382 -1.51 29.23 1.56
CA ASP A 382 -1.65 28.50 0.29
C ASP A 382 -0.36 27.81 -0.25
N ASP A 383 0.69 27.62 0.56
CA ASP A 383 1.89 26.83 0.20
C ASP A 383 1.63 25.33 0.48
N ASP A 384 0.86 24.73 -0.43
CA ASP A 384 0.40 23.32 -0.43
C ASP A 384 1.53 22.30 -0.70
N ASP A 385 2.48 22.17 0.22
CA ASP A 385 3.63 21.26 0.04
C ASP A 385 3.33 19.79 0.36
N VAL A 386 2.15 19.46 0.92
CA VAL A 386 1.80 18.11 1.37
C VAL A 386 0.45 17.66 0.83
N LEU A 387 0.43 16.51 0.15
CA LEU A 387 -0.78 15.88 -0.36
C LEU A 387 -0.98 14.49 0.26
N LEU A 388 -2.10 14.30 0.94
CA LEU A 388 -2.49 12.97 1.43
C LEU A 388 -2.84 12.08 0.23
N SER A 389 -2.34 10.84 0.22
CA SER A 389 -2.64 9.89 -0.85
C SER A 389 -3.64 8.83 -0.40
N ARG A 390 -4.21 8.12 -1.39
CA ARG A 390 -5.01 6.91 -1.17
C ARG A 390 -4.21 5.67 -0.72
N HIS A 391 -2.87 5.72 -0.72
CA HIS A 391 -2.03 4.54 -0.50
C HIS A 391 -1.77 4.32 0.98
N VAL A 392 -1.68 3.04 1.36
CA VAL A 392 -1.33 2.59 2.70
C VAL A 392 -0.03 1.80 2.59
N PHE A 393 0.88 2.05 3.51
CA PHE A 393 2.15 1.35 3.63
C PHE A 393 2.24 0.68 4.99
N LYS A 394 2.67 -0.58 5.01
CA LYS A 394 2.96 -1.34 6.24
C LYS A 394 4.39 -1.83 6.16
N GLU A 395 5.20 -1.49 7.16
CA GLU A 395 6.60 -1.90 7.17
C GLU A 395 6.76 -3.39 7.51
N SER A 396 7.77 -4.03 6.92
CA SER A 396 8.08 -5.44 7.13
C SER A 396 9.57 -5.66 6.97
N LEU A 397 10.11 -6.56 7.79
CA LEU A 397 11.49 -7.06 7.68
C LEU A 397 11.61 -8.32 6.83
N VAL A 398 10.47 -8.86 6.37
CA VAL A 398 10.43 -10.07 5.55
C VAL A 398 11.22 -9.82 4.26
N GLN A 399 12.16 -10.72 3.97
CA GLN A 399 12.92 -10.68 2.73
C GLN A 399 12.18 -11.43 1.63
N HIS A 400 12.10 -10.82 0.45
CA HIS A 400 11.46 -11.43 -0.71
C HIS A 400 12.52 -11.83 -1.75
N PRO A 401 12.46 -13.07 -2.29
CA PRO A 401 13.44 -13.58 -3.25
C PRO A 401 13.65 -12.66 -4.48
N GLY A 402 12.59 -11.99 -4.93
CA GLY A 402 12.63 -11.07 -6.08
C GLY A 402 13.59 -9.89 -5.93
N PHE A 403 13.96 -9.51 -4.71
CA PHE A 403 14.97 -8.45 -4.46
C PHE A 403 16.39 -9.00 -4.33
N VAL A 404 16.55 -10.28 -4.00
CA VAL A 404 17.86 -10.91 -3.82
C VAL A 404 18.51 -11.23 -5.18
N ALA A 405 17.70 -11.62 -6.17
CA ALA A 405 18.16 -11.87 -7.53
C ALA A 405 18.49 -10.59 -8.31
N ALA A 406 17.89 -9.45 -7.93
CA ALA A 406 17.97 -8.18 -8.65
C ALA A 406 19.20 -7.32 -8.34
N ALA A 407 20.21 -7.85 -7.64
CA ALA A 407 21.43 -7.12 -7.26
C ALA A 407 22.31 -6.62 -8.45
N GLN A 408 21.81 -6.68 -9.68
CA GLN A 408 22.49 -6.22 -10.90
C GLN A 408 21.52 -5.60 -11.92
N SER A 409 20.74 -4.57 -11.54
CA SER A 409 20.06 -3.74 -12.54
C SER A 409 20.63 -2.31 -12.60
N SER A 410 20.83 -1.83 -13.82
CA SER A 410 21.52 -0.58 -14.18
C SER A 410 20.66 0.67 -13.94
N ILE A 411 19.83 0.70 -12.89
CA ILE A 411 19.03 1.88 -12.61
C ILE A 411 19.97 2.93 -12.03
N ASP A 412 20.18 4.00 -12.79
CA ASP A 412 20.82 5.22 -12.27
C ASP A 412 19.88 5.87 -11.23
N LEU A 413 19.97 5.35 -9.99
CA LEU A 413 19.26 5.82 -8.80
C LEU A 413 20.14 6.80 -8.00
N SER A 414 21.20 7.35 -8.60
CA SER A 414 22.14 8.26 -7.94
C SER A 414 21.46 9.48 -7.30
N LEU A 415 20.26 9.83 -7.75
CA LEU A 415 19.46 10.95 -7.27
C LEU A 415 18.38 10.57 -6.23
N VAL A 416 18.27 9.30 -5.82
CA VAL A 416 17.29 8.86 -4.80
C VAL A 416 17.91 8.88 -3.41
N HIS A 417 17.27 9.57 -2.47
CA HIS A 417 17.75 9.76 -1.09
C HIS A 417 16.79 9.11 -0.06
N PHE A 418 17.36 8.62 1.07
CA PHE A 418 16.65 7.80 2.08
C PHE A 418 16.80 8.28 3.52
#